data_AF-X1L995-F1
#
_entry.id   AF-X1L995-F1
#
_cell.length_a   1.000
_cell.length_b   1.000
_cell.length_c   1.000
_cell.angle_alpha   90.00
_cell.angle_beta   90.00
_cell.angle_gamma   90.00
#
_symmetry.space_group_name_H-M   'P 1'
#
loop_
_entity.id
_entity.type
_entity.pdbx_description
1 polymer ?
#
loop_
_entity_poly.entity_id
_entity_poly.type
_entity_poly.pdbx_seq_one_letter_code
_entity_poly.pdbx_strand_id
1 'polypeptide(L)'
;MPFSKKCRITIENDSTNVLDSLYFQINYTLGDEITSDDGRFHALFRRSIPPKGKNHVLLDANGTPGIYMGCAIGAIPLGDKTWREGELQFYIDGAKYSPTFISTGWSDWFLSAWGIGLKQSIYAGSTYQVLHPEFGNKYFCSCYK
;
A
#
# COMPACT_ATOMS: atom_id res chain seq x y z
N MET A 1 -15.53 -6.10 6.62
CA MET A 1 -15.26 -6.76 5.31
C MET A 1 -16.46 -7.62 4.96
N PRO A 2 -17.42 -7.13 4.16
CA PRO A 2 -18.64 -7.87 3.86
C PRO A 2 -18.36 -9.20 3.15
N PHE A 3 -19.09 -10.25 3.49
CA PHE A 3 -19.10 -11.54 2.79
C PHE A 3 -20.52 -12.10 2.74
N SER A 4 -20.93 -12.69 1.61
CA SER A 4 -22.33 -13.10 1.38
C SER A 4 -22.62 -14.58 1.64
N LYS A 5 -21.63 -15.46 1.41
CA LYS A 5 -21.81 -16.93 1.56
C LYS A 5 -20.86 -17.54 2.58
N LYS A 6 -19.58 -17.19 2.50
CA LYS A 6 -18.53 -17.70 3.39
C LYS A 6 -17.35 -16.74 3.42
N CYS A 7 -16.64 -16.72 4.54
CA CYS A 7 -15.32 -16.13 4.67
C CYS A 7 -14.32 -17.25 4.97
N ARG A 8 -13.16 -17.25 4.30
CA ARG A 8 -12.04 -18.14 4.58
C ARG A 8 -10.78 -17.30 4.68
N ILE A 9 -10.09 -17.41 5.80
CA ILE A 9 -8.78 -16.81 6.03
C ILE A 9 -7.77 -17.95 6.07
N THR A 10 -6.71 -17.83 5.27
CA THR A 10 -5.60 -18.79 5.22
C THR A 10 -4.34 -18.08 5.70
N ILE A 11 -3.51 -18.80 6.46
CA ILE A 11 -2.22 -18.31 6.93
C ILE A 11 -1.17 -19.28 6.42
N GLU A 12 -0.15 -18.75 5.78
CA GLU A 12 0.97 -19.48 5.20
C GLU A 12 2.27 -18.96 5.81
N ASN A 13 3.17 -19.86 6.19
CA ASN A 13 4.50 -19.53 6.70
C ASN A 13 5.52 -19.82 5.60
N ASP A 14 5.95 -18.78 4.89
CA ASP A 14 6.96 -18.87 3.82
C ASP A 14 8.40 -18.99 4.35
N SER A 15 8.59 -19.01 5.67
CA SER A 15 9.93 -19.15 6.26
C SER A 15 10.36 -20.61 6.37
N THR A 16 11.67 -20.81 6.49
CA THR A 16 12.26 -22.14 6.78
C THR A 16 12.14 -22.54 8.24
N ASN A 17 11.65 -21.64 9.09
CA ASN A 17 11.60 -21.84 10.53
C ASN A 17 10.21 -22.31 10.95
N VAL A 18 10.18 -23.12 12.01
CA VAL A 18 8.92 -23.54 12.63
C VAL A 18 8.28 -22.32 13.30
N LEU A 19 6.98 -22.15 13.06
CA LEU A 19 6.18 -21.15 13.76
C LEU A 19 5.66 -21.80 15.06
N ASP A 20 6.35 -21.55 16.17
CA ASP A 20 6.04 -22.20 17.46
C ASP A 20 4.68 -21.77 18.04
N SER A 21 4.24 -20.54 17.76
CA SER A 21 2.96 -20.03 18.24
C SER A 21 2.42 -18.92 17.34
N LEU A 22 1.10 -18.93 17.15
CA LEU A 22 0.37 -17.92 16.39
C LEU A 22 -0.90 -17.54 17.16
N TYR A 23 -1.05 -16.25 17.43
CA TYR A 23 -2.21 -15.70 18.14
C TYR A 23 -2.96 -14.76 17.21
N PHE A 24 -4.27 -14.93 17.10
CA PHE A 24 -5.13 -14.06 16.30
C PHE A 24 -6.52 -13.95 16.92
N GLN A 25 -7.20 -12.84 16.61
CA GLN A 25 -8.61 -12.64 16.93
C GLN A 25 -9.32 -12.17 15.66
N ILE A 26 -10.44 -12.82 15.33
CA ILE A 26 -11.30 -12.43 14.22
C ILE A 26 -12.67 -12.13 14.82
N ASN A 27 -13.01 -10.84 14.86
CA ASN A 27 -14.34 -10.40 15.25
C ASN A 27 -15.17 -10.18 13.98
N TYR A 28 -16.41 -10.66 13.99
CA TYR A 28 -17.35 -10.52 12.89
C TYR A 28 -18.78 -10.48 13.41
N THR A 29 -19.68 -9.95 12.60
CA THR A 29 -21.13 -9.94 12.81
C THR A 29 -21.80 -10.97 11.89
N LEU A 30 -22.94 -11.50 12.32
CA LEU A 30 -23.82 -12.36 11.51
C LEU A 30 -25.22 -11.78 11.52
N GLY A 31 -25.98 -12.04 10.45
CA GLY A 31 -27.33 -11.53 10.29
C GLY A 31 -27.42 -10.17 9.60
N ASP A 32 -26.28 -9.60 9.22
CA ASP A 32 -26.24 -8.41 8.35
C ASP A 32 -26.83 -8.77 6.98
N GLU A 33 -27.71 -7.91 6.47
CA GLU A 33 -28.22 -8.02 5.10
C GLU A 33 -27.13 -7.51 4.14
N ILE A 34 -26.49 -8.43 3.42
CA ILE A 34 -25.47 -8.10 2.41
C ILE A 34 -26.08 -8.23 1.01
N THR A 35 -26.19 -7.10 0.34
CA THR A 35 -26.75 -6.94 -1.00
C THR A 35 -25.67 -7.04 -2.08
N SER A 36 -26.09 -6.93 -3.34
CA SER A 36 -25.17 -6.78 -4.49
C SER A 36 -24.45 -5.44 -4.52
N ASP A 37 -24.98 -4.42 -3.85
CA ASP A 37 -24.44 -3.07 -3.85
C ASP A 37 -23.37 -2.87 -2.77
N ASP A 38 -23.32 -3.79 -1.80
CA ASP A 38 -22.26 -3.82 -0.80
C ASP A 38 -20.93 -4.23 -1.41
N GLY A 39 -19.90 -3.41 -1.19
CA GLY A 39 -18.56 -3.68 -1.66
C GLY A 39 -17.92 -4.93 -1.03
N ARG A 40 -16.78 -5.34 -1.59
CA ARG A 40 -15.91 -6.36 -1.00
C ARG A 40 -14.56 -5.73 -0.69
N PHE A 41 -13.98 -6.13 0.44
CA PHE A 41 -12.64 -5.67 0.78
C PHE A 41 -11.61 -6.44 -0.05
N HIS A 42 -10.76 -5.70 -0.75
CA HIS A 42 -9.63 -6.22 -1.48
C HIS A 42 -8.35 -5.57 -0.97
N ALA A 43 -7.33 -6.40 -0.77
CA ALA A 43 -5.97 -5.96 -0.47
C ALA A 43 -5.00 -6.76 -1.34
N LEU A 44 -3.92 -6.11 -1.77
CA LEU A 44 -2.91 -6.71 -2.63
C LEU A 44 -1.54 -6.21 -2.21
N PHE A 45 -0.58 -7.14 -2.12
CA PHE A 45 0.83 -6.82 -1.94
C PHE A 45 1.56 -6.91 -3.27
N ARG A 46 2.42 -5.93 -3.54
CA ARG A 46 3.33 -5.93 -4.70
C ARG A 46 4.71 -5.47 -4.25
N ARG A 47 5.75 -6.06 -4.88
CA ARG A 47 7.14 -5.67 -4.71
C ARG A 47 7.84 -5.71 -6.05
N SER A 48 8.60 -4.66 -6.38
CA SER A 48 9.44 -4.63 -7.58
C SER A 48 10.64 -3.73 -7.38
N ILE A 49 11.69 -3.96 -8.17
CA ILE A 49 12.72 -2.95 -8.45
C ILE A 49 12.37 -2.37 -9.82
N PRO A 50 11.63 -1.23 -9.90
CA PRO A 50 11.18 -0.71 -11.17
C PRO A 50 12.38 -0.26 -12.03
N PRO A 51 12.40 -0.59 -13.34
CA PRO A 51 13.38 -0.01 -14.25
C PRO A 51 13.31 1.51 -14.25
N LYS A 52 14.43 2.16 -14.56
CA LYS A 52 14.48 3.62 -14.66
C LYS A 52 13.41 4.14 -15.65
N GLY A 53 12.59 5.09 -15.20
CA GLY A 53 11.53 5.68 -16.00
C GLY A 53 10.28 4.81 -16.17
N LYS A 54 10.14 3.74 -15.38
CA LYS A 54 8.91 2.95 -15.30
C LYS A 54 8.26 3.10 -13.93
N ASN A 55 6.94 3.18 -13.92
CA ASN A 55 6.16 3.26 -12.70
C ASN A 55 6.11 1.90 -12.00
N HIS A 56 6.13 1.93 -10.67
CA HIS A 56 5.68 0.80 -9.87
C HIS A 56 4.14 0.80 -9.82
N VAL A 57 3.52 -0.30 -10.22
CA VAL A 57 2.05 -0.43 -10.16
C VAL A 57 1.65 -0.82 -8.73
N LEU A 58 0.98 0.10 -8.03
CA LEU A 58 0.41 -0.14 -6.70
C LEU A 58 -0.81 -1.08 -6.79
N LEU A 59 -1.82 -0.66 -7.55
CA LEU A 59 -3.08 -1.36 -7.73
C LEU A 59 -3.42 -1.41 -9.22
N ASP A 60 -3.93 -2.56 -9.66
CA ASP A 60 -4.52 -2.75 -10.98
C ASP A 60 -5.74 -3.63 -10.74
N ALA A 61 -6.92 -3.09 -10.99
CA ALA A 61 -8.21 -3.69 -10.70
C ALA A 61 -9.17 -3.37 -11.85
N ASN A 62 -9.98 -4.35 -12.23
CA ASN A 62 -10.96 -4.24 -13.30
C ASN A 62 -12.17 -5.12 -13.01
N GLY A 63 -13.24 -4.92 -13.78
CA GLY A 63 -14.44 -5.77 -13.73
C GLY A 63 -15.49 -5.40 -12.68
N THR A 64 -15.21 -4.45 -11.78
CA THR A 64 -16.21 -3.94 -10.85
C THR A 64 -15.88 -2.50 -10.39
N PRO A 65 -16.88 -1.61 -10.20
CA PRO A 65 -16.67 -0.32 -9.55
C PRO A 65 -16.18 -0.49 -8.10
N GLY A 66 -15.46 0.50 -7.59
CA GLY A 66 -14.97 0.47 -6.22
C GLY A 66 -14.35 1.78 -5.77
N ILE A 67 -13.92 1.80 -4.52
CA ILE A 67 -13.28 2.97 -3.90
C ILE A 67 -11.88 2.57 -3.47
N TYR A 68 -10.88 3.32 -3.93
CA TYR A 68 -9.52 3.20 -3.41
C TYR A 68 -9.46 3.78 -1.99
N MET A 69 -9.17 2.92 -1.02
CA MET A 69 -9.19 3.30 0.41
C MET A 69 -7.82 3.68 0.96
N GLY A 70 -6.73 3.39 0.25
CA GLY A 70 -5.37 3.71 0.68
C GLY A 70 -4.35 2.62 0.38
N CYS A 71 -3.09 2.89 0.73
CA CYS A 71 -2.01 1.92 0.72
C CYS A 71 -1.06 2.13 1.90
N ALA A 72 -0.38 1.05 2.28
CA ALA A 72 0.89 1.11 2.98
C ALA A 72 1.99 0.78 1.99
N ILE A 73 3.00 1.64 1.85
CA ILE A 73 4.10 1.45 0.93
C ILE A 73 5.44 1.64 1.62
N GLY A 74 6.38 0.74 1.29
CA GLY A 74 7.78 0.83 1.67
C GLY A 74 8.66 1.15 0.47
N ALA A 75 9.72 1.93 0.68
CA ALA A 75 10.76 2.17 -0.31
C ALA A 75 12.14 1.87 0.27
N ILE A 76 12.95 1.12 -0.49
CA ILE A 76 14.38 0.91 -0.23
C ILE A 76 15.13 1.61 -1.36
N PRO A 77 15.74 2.79 -1.11
CA PRO A 77 16.54 3.44 -2.14
C PRO A 77 17.78 2.60 -2.46
N LEU A 78 18.06 2.42 -3.74
CA LEU A 78 19.26 1.72 -4.22
C LEU A 78 20.39 2.66 -4.62
N GLY A 79 20.09 3.95 -4.84
CA GLY A 79 21.05 5.02 -5.14
C GLY A 79 21.13 6.07 -4.03
N ASP A 80 21.96 7.08 -4.25
CA ASP A 80 22.24 8.20 -3.34
C ASP A 80 21.42 9.47 -3.64
N LYS A 81 20.66 9.49 -4.74
CA LYS A 81 19.82 10.62 -5.15
C LYS A 81 18.45 10.61 -4.47
N THR A 82 17.75 11.74 -4.54
CA THR A 82 16.35 11.82 -4.09
C THR A 82 15.47 10.82 -4.87
N TRP A 83 14.61 10.12 -4.14
CA TRP A 83 13.66 9.15 -4.66
C TRP A 83 12.21 9.53 -4.31
N ARG A 84 12.02 10.62 -3.56
CA ARG A 84 10.75 11.04 -2.96
C ARG A 84 9.89 11.97 -3.83
N GLU A 85 10.39 12.30 -5.02
CA GLU A 85 9.69 13.21 -5.95
C GLU A 85 8.67 12.49 -6.84
N GLY A 86 8.72 11.15 -6.92
CA GLY A 86 7.84 10.39 -7.81
C GLY A 86 6.37 10.58 -7.46
N GLU A 87 5.57 10.97 -8.45
CA GLU A 87 4.13 11.14 -8.32
C GLU A 87 3.38 9.80 -8.19
N LEU A 88 2.18 9.86 -7.59
CA LEU A 88 1.17 8.82 -7.70
C LEU A 88 0.20 9.21 -8.82
N GLN A 89 -0.01 8.28 -9.73
CA GLN A 89 -0.84 8.45 -10.91
C GLN A 89 -2.01 7.47 -10.87
N PHE A 90 -3.23 7.98 -11.06
CA PHE A 90 -4.45 7.19 -11.07
C PHE A 90 -5.06 7.21 -12.47
N TYR A 91 -5.28 6.03 -13.02
CA TYR A 91 -5.91 5.83 -14.33
C TYR A 91 -7.26 5.15 -14.07
N ILE A 92 -8.35 5.92 -14.15
CA ILE A 92 -9.69 5.48 -13.75
C ILE A 92 -10.53 5.25 -15.02
N ASP A 93 -11.40 4.23 -14.98
CA ASP A 93 -12.39 3.93 -16.01
C ASP A 93 -11.84 3.85 -17.45
N GLY A 94 -10.66 3.24 -17.59
CA GLY A 94 -10.04 2.98 -18.89
C GLY A 94 -9.24 4.14 -19.47
N ALA A 95 -8.91 5.17 -18.68
CA ALA A 95 -7.94 6.19 -19.08
C ALA A 95 -6.59 5.54 -19.47
N LYS A 96 -6.05 5.89 -20.65
CA LYS A 96 -4.81 5.29 -21.20
C LYS A 96 -3.68 6.29 -21.44
N TYR A 97 -4.00 7.50 -21.88
CA TYR A 97 -2.99 8.46 -22.36
C TYR A 97 -2.49 9.39 -21.27
N SER A 98 -3.33 9.73 -20.30
CA SER A 98 -3.01 10.57 -19.16
C SER A 98 -3.74 10.09 -17.92
N PRO A 99 -3.16 10.26 -16.73
CA PRO A 99 -3.85 9.93 -15.49
C PRO A 99 -5.04 10.86 -15.27
N THR A 100 -6.11 10.32 -14.69
CA THR A 100 -7.30 11.06 -14.24
C THR A 100 -6.97 11.95 -13.03
N PHE A 101 -6.05 11.48 -12.17
CA PHE A 101 -5.51 12.23 -11.05
C PHE A 101 -4.01 11.95 -10.91
N ILE A 102 -3.25 13.00 -10.62
CA ILE A 102 -1.80 12.93 -10.41
C ILE A 102 -1.45 13.73 -9.15
N SER A 103 -0.64 13.15 -8.27
CA SER A 103 -0.06 13.88 -7.14
C SER A 103 1.18 14.66 -7.55
N THR A 104 1.70 15.51 -6.65
CA THR A 104 2.90 16.33 -6.92
C THR A 104 4.21 15.64 -6.52
N GLY A 105 4.14 14.62 -5.68
CA GLY A 105 5.27 13.79 -5.29
C GLY A 105 4.89 12.81 -4.19
N TRP A 106 5.81 11.93 -3.84
CA TRP A 106 5.60 10.93 -2.81
C TRP A 106 5.45 11.58 -1.44
N SER A 107 6.32 12.55 -1.10
CA SER A 107 6.22 13.29 0.17
C SER A 107 4.86 13.93 0.36
N ASP A 108 4.38 14.54 -0.71
CA ASP A 108 3.19 15.36 -0.70
C ASP A 108 1.94 14.48 -0.60
N TRP A 109 1.96 13.34 -1.31
CA TRP A 109 0.90 12.34 -1.19
C TRP A 109 0.70 11.91 0.26
N PHE A 110 1.78 11.62 0.98
CA PHE A 110 1.74 11.21 2.40
C PHE A 110 1.66 12.38 3.40
N LEU A 111 1.19 13.55 2.95
CA LEU A 111 0.91 14.73 3.78
C LEU A 111 2.16 15.23 4.54
N SER A 112 3.29 15.25 3.84
CA SER A 112 4.56 15.86 4.22
C SER A 112 4.97 16.90 3.16
N ALA A 113 6.10 17.57 3.35
CA ALA A 113 6.74 18.43 2.36
C ALA A 113 8.25 18.54 2.66
N TRP A 114 9.05 18.88 1.65
CA TRP A 114 10.52 19.05 1.78
C TRP A 114 11.23 17.83 2.40
N GLY A 115 10.73 16.64 2.07
CA GLY A 115 11.15 15.37 2.65
C GLY A 115 10.01 14.67 3.37
N ILE A 116 10.34 13.53 3.99
CA ILE A 116 9.44 12.75 4.82
C ILE A 116 10.18 12.50 6.14
N GLY A 117 9.67 13.07 7.23
CA GLY A 117 10.12 12.78 8.58
C GLY A 117 9.21 11.73 9.24
N LEU A 118 9.62 11.22 10.40
CA LEU A 118 8.77 10.35 11.20
C LEU A 118 7.51 11.11 11.63
N LYS A 119 6.34 10.55 11.31
CA LYS A 119 5.03 11.15 11.61
C LYS A 119 3.97 10.07 11.69
N GLN A 120 3.07 10.21 12.65
CA GLN A 120 1.90 9.37 12.79
C GLN A 120 0.65 10.23 12.90
N SER A 121 -0.39 9.89 12.13
CA SER A 121 -1.72 10.48 12.25
C SER A 121 -2.79 9.46 11.87
N ILE A 122 -4.06 9.76 12.04
CA ILE A 122 -5.13 8.77 11.79
C ILE A 122 -5.16 8.32 10.33
N TYR A 123 -4.93 9.23 9.37
CA TYR A 123 -5.13 8.97 7.94
C TYR A 123 -3.86 8.96 7.09
N ALA A 124 -2.73 9.42 7.62
CA ALA A 124 -1.45 9.32 6.91
C ALA A 124 -0.26 9.33 7.87
N GLY A 125 0.85 8.72 7.47
CA GLY A 125 2.06 8.79 8.25
C GLY A 125 3.27 8.19 7.57
N SER A 126 4.43 8.44 8.16
CA SER A 126 5.69 7.76 7.92
C SER A 126 6.20 7.24 9.26
N THR A 127 5.95 5.97 9.53
CA THR A 127 6.11 5.40 10.89
C THR A 127 7.41 4.67 11.11
N TYR A 128 8.15 4.37 10.03
CA TYR A 128 9.40 3.65 10.14
C TYR A 128 10.41 4.21 9.14
N GLN A 129 11.54 4.66 9.68
CA GLN A 129 12.68 5.16 8.93
C GLN A 129 13.96 4.64 9.59
N VAL A 130 14.68 3.78 8.89
CA VAL A 130 15.95 3.21 9.39
C VAL A 130 17.03 3.34 8.34
N LEU A 131 18.21 3.71 8.81
CA LEU A 131 19.43 3.62 8.02
C LEU A 131 19.66 2.18 7.58
N HIS A 132 19.86 2.02 6.28
CA HIS A 132 20.37 0.77 5.77
C HIS A 132 21.78 0.56 6.34
N PRO A 133 22.05 -0.56 7.02
CA PRO A 133 23.29 -0.79 7.76
C PRO A 133 24.54 -0.66 6.88
N GLU A 134 24.43 -1.00 5.60
CA GLU A 134 25.56 -0.95 4.65
C GLU A 134 25.72 0.39 3.91
N PHE A 135 24.69 1.25 3.88
CA PHE A 135 24.69 2.40 2.97
C PHE A 135 24.63 3.77 3.65
N GLY A 136 24.51 3.83 4.99
CA GLY A 136 24.77 5.00 5.86
C GLY A 136 23.92 6.28 5.65
N ASN A 137 23.34 6.45 4.46
CA ASN A 137 22.58 7.58 3.95
C ASN A 137 21.28 7.12 3.26
N LYS A 138 21.11 5.81 3.04
CA LYS A 138 19.92 5.21 2.44
C LYS A 138 19.01 4.77 3.57
N TYR A 139 17.81 5.35 3.65
CA TYR A 139 16.84 4.97 4.68
C TYR A 139 15.73 4.13 4.04
N PHE A 140 15.43 2.97 4.62
CA PHE A 140 14.14 2.34 4.36
C PHE A 140 13.06 3.21 4.99
N CYS A 141 12.01 3.50 4.22
CA CYS A 141 10.90 4.31 4.68
C CYS A 141 9.60 3.54 4.46
N SER A 142 8.73 3.49 5.46
CA SER A 142 7.34 3.07 5.31
C SER A 142 6.40 4.25 5.48
N CYS A 143 5.45 4.39 4.56
CA CYS A 143 4.36 5.36 4.63
C CYS A 143 3.00 4.67 4.50
N TYR A 144 1.95 5.30 5.03
CA TYR A 144 0.57 4.92 4.77
C TYR A 144 -0.29 6.14 4.50
N LYS A 145 -1.31 5.96 3.65
CA LYS A 145 -2.44 6.87 3.43
C LYS A 145 -3.54 6.15 2.70
#